data_AF-A0A1B9GV41-F1
#
_entry.id   AF-A0A1B9GV41-F1
#
_cell.length_a   1.000
_cell.length_b   1.000
_cell.length_c   1.000
_cell.angle_alpha   90.00
_cell.angle_beta   90.00
_cell.angle_gamma   90.00
#
_symmetry.space_group_name_H-M   'P 1'
#
loop_
_entity.id
_entity.type
_entity.pdbx_description
1 polymer ?
#
loop_
_entity_poly.entity_id
_entity_poly.type
_entity_poly.pdbx_seq_one_letter_code
_entity_poly.pdbx_strand_id
1 'polypeptide(L)'
;MVFTALLKLSFIAPLVAAIPNQAVFTPEETELSVGGEIDTWALNPTGDAAIIRVARLEDSSKYDLHLLAINAQYTIPSVNYGPTDPHALYTFVSDNEFTTLVPSHEDEDVWNLFTQKLEYTTLPPAKPPTASEPKLLKRIELPIHGRFEDIIYASHTDTLVAVIKTGTPEYQTSGLFLSPLGNRSVNVIEDQRVNEQVSAQSGIVFRDLVTNGTHLVFTAASQSSDSSPEQSDLWILDLNNRDRPMGVFRWQAGVSFRAPAFGVGGTLAWLTEDKKNGRVQSWIYDGKTDYPVKLKNFGLSPEKTIWAKNGEALYLLTTDADKAQKSLYHLFTPSSGSPPVEPIRIPSNGTIDSAIHIGVTPLDHAHLIGVKEDARKGEGKELWVISHSPHEDPTYNYENIRLTHFTD
;
A
#
# COMPACT_ATOMS: atom_id res chain seq x y z
N MET A 1 41.98 -27.00 53.28
CA MET A 1 40.55 -26.66 53.32
C MET A 1 40.37 -25.21 52.87
N VAL A 2 39.54 -25.04 51.84
CA VAL A 2 38.71 -23.90 51.36
C VAL A 2 38.48 -22.78 52.43
N PHE A 3 38.48 -21.46 52.18
CA PHE A 3 37.67 -20.60 51.26
C PHE A 3 38.38 -19.25 50.99
N THR A 4 38.59 -18.77 49.75
CA THR A 4 37.73 -17.95 48.84
C THR A 4 37.26 -16.57 49.35
N ALA A 5 37.76 -15.51 48.69
CA ALA A 5 36.98 -14.32 48.32
C ALA A 5 37.63 -13.64 47.10
N LEU A 6 36.88 -13.62 45.99
CA LEU A 6 37.21 -12.95 44.74
C LEU A 6 37.06 -11.42 44.88
N LEU A 7 38.05 -10.67 44.40
CA LEU A 7 37.81 -9.34 43.82
C LEU A 7 38.42 -9.34 42.41
N LYS A 8 37.59 -9.49 41.38
CA LYS A 8 37.95 -9.21 39.99
C LYS A 8 37.63 -7.75 39.71
N LEU A 9 38.67 -6.92 39.69
CA LEU A 9 38.67 -5.61 39.03
C LEU A 9 38.73 -5.86 37.51
N SER A 10 37.60 -5.72 36.83
CA SER A 10 37.55 -5.61 35.38
C SER A 10 37.61 -4.12 35.02
N PHE A 11 38.79 -3.65 34.64
CA PHE A 11 38.94 -2.39 33.91
C PHE A 11 38.27 -2.55 32.54
N ILE A 12 37.15 -1.85 32.34
CA ILE A 12 36.55 -1.66 31.01
C ILE A 12 37.28 -0.47 30.38
N ALA A 13 38.21 -0.76 29.46
CA ALA A 13 38.64 0.23 28.49
C ALA A 13 37.49 0.41 27.48
N PRO A 14 37.08 1.64 27.13
CA PRO A 14 36.15 1.84 26.03
C PRO A 14 36.88 1.48 24.73
N LEU A 15 36.45 0.39 24.09
CA LEU A 15 36.69 0.20 22.67
C LEU A 15 36.00 1.38 21.98
N VAL A 16 36.78 2.35 21.53
CA VAL A 16 36.37 3.28 20.48
C VAL A 16 36.17 2.39 19.25
N ALA A 17 34.94 1.93 19.05
CA ALA A 17 34.54 1.28 17.82
C ALA A 17 34.73 2.31 16.72
N ALA A 18 35.79 2.13 15.93
CA ALA A 18 36.00 2.86 14.70
C ALA A 18 34.72 2.76 13.88
N ILE A 19 34.08 3.90 13.61
CA ILE A 19 33.05 4.02 12.59
C ILE A 19 33.68 3.44 11.32
N PRO A 20 33.20 2.31 10.77
CA PRO A 20 33.76 1.83 9.53
C PRO A 20 33.54 2.93 8.50
N ASN A 21 34.65 3.41 7.91
CA ASN A 21 34.61 4.31 6.76
C ASN A 21 33.65 3.69 5.74
N GLN A 22 32.45 4.28 5.63
CA GLN A 22 31.51 3.96 4.59
C GLN A 22 32.20 4.32 3.28
N ALA A 23 32.53 3.30 2.48
CA ALA A 23 32.79 3.54 1.08
C ALA A 23 31.52 4.17 0.52
N VAL A 24 31.62 5.41 0.05
CA VAL A 24 30.58 6.05 -0.74
C VAL A 24 30.29 5.08 -1.87
N PHE A 25 29.10 4.48 -1.87
CA PHE A 25 28.63 3.78 -3.06
C PHE A 25 28.46 4.86 -4.11
N THR A 26 29.46 5.03 -4.97
CA THR A 26 29.29 5.66 -6.27
C THR A 26 28.52 4.65 -7.10
N PRO A 27 27.25 4.89 -7.43
CA PRO A 27 26.57 4.05 -8.41
C PRO A 27 27.45 4.04 -9.66
N GLU A 28 27.69 2.87 -10.24
CA GLU A 28 28.01 2.87 -11.68
C GLU A 28 26.87 3.62 -12.36
N GLU A 29 27.21 4.64 -13.15
CA GLU A 29 26.29 5.58 -13.80
C GLU A 29 25.12 4.84 -14.47
N THR A 30 24.08 4.59 -13.70
CA THR A 30 22.74 4.27 -14.17
C THR A 30 22.00 5.56 -13.93
N GLU A 31 21.88 6.35 -15.00
CA GLU A 31 21.15 7.62 -15.01
C GLU A 31 19.83 7.41 -14.27
N LEU A 32 19.69 8.02 -13.09
CA LEU A 32 18.38 8.33 -12.55
C LEU A 32 17.74 9.19 -13.64
N SER A 33 16.78 8.63 -14.36
CA SER A 33 16.06 9.34 -15.40
C SER A 33 15.35 10.52 -14.76
N VAL A 34 15.97 11.69 -14.87
CA VAL A 34 15.31 12.98 -14.63
C VAL A 34 14.28 13.13 -15.74
N GLY A 35 13.02 13.36 -15.36
CA GLY A 35 11.91 13.55 -16.29
C GLY A 35 10.81 12.49 -16.19
N GLY A 36 10.43 12.06 -14.99
CA GLY A 36 9.31 11.14 -14.78
C GLY A 36 8.49 11.41 -13.52
N GLU A 37 7.29 10.84 -13.43
CA GLU A 37 6.44 10.89 -12.24
C GLU A 37 5.97 9.50 -11.83
N ILE A 38 5.85 9.26 -10.51
CA ILE A 38 5.31 7.98 -10.00
C ILE A 38 3.85 7.83 -10.44
N ASP A 39 3.59 6.74 -11.17
CA ASP A 39 2.26 6.34 -11.61
C ASP A 39 1.64 5.31 -10.66
N THR A 40 2.39 4.24 -10.35
CA THR A 40 1.99 3.24 -9.35
C THR A 40 3.20 2.72 -8.57
N TRP A 41 2.95 2.20 -7.38
CA TRP A 41 4.00 1.65 -6.53
C TRP A 41 3.46 0.57 -5.59
N ALA A 42 4.35 -0.31 -5.16
CA ALA A 42 4.09 -1.31 -4.14
C ALA A 42 5.25 -1.33 -3.13
N LEU A 43 4.94 -1.64 -1.87
CA LEU A 43 5.90 -1.70 -0.78
C LEU A 43 5.89 -3.10 -0.18
N ASN A 44 7.07 -3.61 0.18
CA ASN A 44 7.18 -4.89 0.82
C ASN A 44 6.65 -4.85 2.28
N PRO A 45 6.34 -6.00 2.89
CA PRO A 45 5.76 -6.04 4.24
C PRO A 45 6.60 -5.35 5.32
N THR A 46 7.93 -5.46 5.27
CA THR A 46 8.85 -4.76 6.18
C THR A 46 8.95 -3.26 5.94
N GLY A 47 8.59 -2.77 4.75
CA GLY A 47 8.68 -1.35 4.39
C GLY A 47 10.08 -0.88 4.00
N ASP A 48 10.95 -1.82 3.62
CA ASP A 48 12.36 -1.58 3.34
C ASP A 48 12.74 -1.88 1.88
N ALA A 49 11.76 -2.19 1.02
CA ALA A 49 11.89 -2.19 -0.43
C ALA A 49 10.58 -1.79 -1.12
N ALA A 50 10.71 -1.12 -2.28
CA ALA A 50 9.58 -0.70 -3.10
C ALA A 50 9.79 -1.03 -4.58
N ILE A 51 8.68 -1.27 -5.28
CA ILE A 51 8.59 -1.35 -6.73
C ILE A 51 7.83 -0.13 -7.19
N ILE A 52 8.35 0.58 -8.18
CA ILE A 52 7.82 1.87 -8.61
C ILE A 52 7.75 1.86 -10.12
N ARG A 53 6.55 2.08 -10.68
CA ARG A 53 6.40 2.40 -12.10
C ARG A 53 6.36 3.91 -12.27
N VAL A 54 7.24 4.42 -13.10
CA VAL A 54 7.39 5.85 -13.39
C VAL A 54 6.92 6.11 -14.82
N ALA A 55 5.97 7.04 -15.00
CA ALA A 55 5.59 7.53 -16.32
C ALA A 55 6.63 8.57 -16.78
N ARG A 56 7.11 8.47 -18.03
CA ARG A 56 8.05 9.45 -18.57
C ARG A 56 7.32 10.74 -18.94
N LEU A 57 7.82 11.89 -18.48
CA LEU A 57 7.27 13.20 -18.80
C LEU A 57 7.47 13.57 -20.27
N GLU A 58 8.55 13.10 -20.90
CA GLU A 58 8.82 13.31 -22.33
C GLU A 58 7.89 12.50 -23.26
N ASP A 59 7.34 11.39 -22.77
CA ASP A 59 6.49 10.48 -23.52
C ASP A 59 5.57 9.72 -22.56
N SER A 60 4.35 10.23 -22.39
CA SER A 60 3.36 9.67 -21.45
C SER A 60 2.86 8.27 -21.80
N SER A 61 3.27 7.72 -22.96
CA SER A 61 3.03 6.33 -23.34
C SER A 61 4.12 5.37 -22.84
N LYS A 62 5.26 5.90 -22.37
CA LYS A 62 6.41 5.12 -21.90
C LYS A 62 6.50 5.14 -20.38
N TYR A 63 6.82 3.96 -19.84
CA TYR A 63 6.92 3.74 -18.41
C TYR A 63 8.20 2.96 -18.11
N ASP A 64 8.83 3.30 -17.00
CA ASP A 64 10.02 2.62 -16.48
C ASP A 64 9.72 1.93 -15.16
N LEU A 65 10.35 0.78 -14.96
CA LEU A 65 10.31 0.04 -13.70
C LEU A 65 11.52 0.40 -12.86
N HIS A 66 11.29 0.95 -11.67
CA HIS A 66 12.32 1.22 -10.69
C HIS A 66 12.14 0.33 -9.48
N LEU A 67 13.25 -0.18 -8.94
CA LEU A 67 13.26 -0.87 -7.65
C LEU A 67 14.09 -0.05 -6.68
N LEU A 68 13.60 0.06 -5.46
CA LEU A 68 14.20 0.87 -4.40
C LEU A 68 14.39 0.03 -3.15
N ALA A 69 15.56 0.13 -2.52
CA ALA A 69 15.77 -0.32 -1.15
C ALA A 69 15.67 0.90 -0.24
N ILE A 70 14.97 0.74 0.88
CA ILE A 70 14.64 1.85 1.77
C ILE A 70 15.27 1.56 3.12
N ASN A 71 16.13 2.46 3.56
CA ASN A 71 16.58 2.51 4.94
C ASN A 71 16.15 3.86 5.52
N ALA A 72 15.47 3.83 6.66
CA ALA A 72 14.96 5.04 7.31
C ALA A 72 16.07 6.02 7.75
N GLN A 73 17.32 5.57 7.86
CA GLN A 73 18.47 6.40 8.25
C GLN A 73 19.22 7.00 7.04
N TYR A 74 19.08 6.41 5.85
CA TYR A 74 19.71 6.90 4.63
C TYR A 74 19.03 6.30 3.40
N THR A 75 18.78 7.13 2.39
CA THR A 75 18.23 6.67 1.12
C THR A 75 19.28 5.84 0.37
N ILE A 76 18.90 4.66 -0.11
CA ILE A 76 19.67 3.92 -1.10
C ILE A 76 19.10 4.30 -2.47
N PRO A 77 19.91 4.69 -3.47
CA PRO A 77 19.37 5.12 -4.76
C PRO A 77 18.43 4.08 -5.37
N SER A 78 17.31 4.52 -5.95
CA SER A 78 16.52 3.65 -6.81
C SER A 78 17.33 3.31 -8.05
N VAL A 79 17.06 2.14 -8.64
CA VAL A 79 17.66 1.77 -9.92
C VAL A 79 16.59 1.49 -10.96
N ASN A 80 16.79 2.05 -12.15
CA ASN A 80 15.98 1.80 -13.33
C ASN A 80 16.31 0.40 -13.89
N TYR A 81 15.30 -0.45 -13.95
CA TYR A 81 15.37 -1.81 -14.48
C TYR A 81 14.88 -1.92 -15.93
N GLY A 82 14.56 -0.80 -16.56
CA GLY A 82 14.15 -0.70 -17.95
C GLY A 82 12.66 -0.44 -18.16
N PRO A 83 12.20 -0.50 -19.42
CA PRO A 83 10.82 -0.19 -19.76
C PRO A 83 9.85 -1.23 -19.17
N THR A 84 8.64 -0.77 -18.86
CA THR A 84 7.54 -1.63 -18.41
C THR A 84 6.23 -1.23 -19.08
N ASP A 85 5.26 -2.15 -19.05
CA ASP A 85 3.92 -1.91 -19.57
C ASP A 85 3.10 -0.92 -18.69
N PRO A 86 2.34 0.02 -19.29
CA PRO A 86 1.43 0.94 -18.58
C PRO A 86 0.29 0.25 -17.81
N HIS A 87 0.05 -1.03 -18.06
CA HIS A 87 -0.95 -1.85 -17.39
C HIS A 87 -0.33 -2.92 -16.47
N ALA A 88 0.99 -2.91 -16.30
CA ALA A 88 1.66 -3.73 -15.29
C ALA A 88 1.14 -3.44 -13.87
N LEU A 89 0.92 -4.49 -13.09
CA LEU A 89 0.50 -4.41 -11.69
C LEU A 89 1.48 -5.17 -10.81
N TYR A 90 1.72 -4.67 -9.60
CA TYR A 90 2.77 -5.17 -8.70
C TYR A 90 2.23 -5.43 -7.30
N THR A 91 2.68 -6.53 -6.68
CA THR A 91 2.43 -6.79 -5.27
C THR A 91 3.55 -7.63 -4.67
N PHE A 92 3.85 -7.43 -3.38
CA PHE A 92 4.85 -8.22 -2.68
C PHE A 92 4.22 -9.49 -2.10
N VAL A 93 4.90 -10.61 -2.34
CA VAL A 93 4.56 -11.94 -1.80
C VAL A 93 5.26 -12.15 -0.45
N SER A 94 6.49 -11.65 -0.33
CA SER A 94 7.27 -11.58 0.91
C SER A 94 8.21 -10.37 0.85
N ASP A 95 9.07 -10.19 1.85
CA ASP A 95 10.01 -9.07 1.86
C ASP A 95 10.96 -9.05 0.65
N ASN A 96 11.29 -10.23 0.12
CA ASN A 96 12.26 -10.41 -0.99
C ASN A 96 11.62 -10.97 -2.26
N GLU A 97 10.32 -11.23 -2.28
CA GLU A 97 9.65 -11.81 -3.44
C GLU A 97 8.45 -10.96 -3.80
N PHE A 98 8.34 -10.63 -5.07
CA PHE A 98 7.22 -9.88 -5.60
C PHE A 98 6.69 -10.55 -6.85
N THR A 99 5.45 -10.21 -7.16
CA THR A 99 4.78 -10.68 -8.36
C THR A 99 4.34 -9.49 -9.19
N THR A 100 4.57 -9.64 -10.50
CA THR A 100 4.18 -8.69 -11.53
C THR A 100 3.16 -9.35 -12.44
N LEU A 101 2.06 -8.66 -12.71
CA LEU A 101 1.06 -9.06 -13.67
C LEU A 101 1.07 -8.07 -14.84
N VAL A 102 1.41 -8.53 -16.04
CA VAL A 102 1.51 -7.68 -17.25
C VAL A 102 0.78 -8.31 -18.44
N PRO A 103 0.26 -7.51 -19.39
CA PRO A 103 -0.22 -8.03 -20.66
C PRO A 103 0.88 -8.76 -21.43
N SER A 104 0.52 -9.77 -22.21
CA SER A 104 1.44 -10.37 -23.18
C SER A 104 1.58 -9.47 -24.39
N HIS A 105 2.82 -9.29 -24.87
CA HIS A 105 3.07 -8.55 -26.11
C HIS A 105 2.58 -9.29 -27.37
N GLU A 106 2.41 -10.61 -27.28
CA GLU A 106 2.07 -11.46 -28.43
C GLU A 106 0.56 -11.66 -28.59
N ASP A 107 -0.22 -11.49 -27.52
CA ASP A 107 -1.67 -11.73 -27.50
C ASP A 107 -2.33 -10.84 -26.44
N GLU A 108 -3.25 -9.97 -26.86
CA GLU A 108 -3.98 -9.04 -25.99
C GLU A 108 -4.88 -9.75 -24.96
N ASP A 109 -5.21 -11.03 -25.20
CA ASP A 109 -6.04 -11.85 -24.31
C ASP A 109 -5.23 -12.76 -23.37
N VAL A 110 -3.90 -12.61 -23.36
CA VAL A 110 -3.02 -13.37 -22.48
C VAL A 110 -2.31 -12.42 -21.52
N TRP A 111 -2.35 -12.76 -20.24
CA TRP A 111 -1.59 -12.07 -19.20
C TRP A 111 -0.49 -12.95 -18.67
N ASN A 112 0.66 -12.34 -18.37
CA ASN A 112 1.80 -13.01 -17.78
C ASN A 112 1.93 -12.60 -16.31
N LEU A 113 1.88 -13.61 -15.44
CA LEU A 113 2.19 -13.47 -14.02
C LEU A 113 3.62 -13.93 -13.77
N PHE A 114 4.49 -12.99 -13.42
CA PHE A 114 5.89 -13.25 -13.10
C PHE A 114 6.09 -13.15 -11.60
N THR A 115 6.62 -14.19 -10.96
CA THR A 115 7.14 -14.11 -9.60
C THR A 115 8.65 -14.00 -9.65
N GLN A 116 9.19 -12.97 -9.01
CA GLN A 116 10.61 -12.63 -9.05
C GLN A 116 11.15 -12.46 -7.64
N LYS A 117 12.42 -12.80 -7.46
CA LYS A 117 13.15 -12.54 -6.23
C LYS A 117 13.96 -11.26 -6.35
N LEU A 118 13.73 -10.34 -5.42
CA LEU A 118 14.53 -9.14 -5.23
C LEU A 118 15.76 -9.48 -4.38
N GLU A 119 16.94 -9.14 -4.87
CA GLU A 119 18.18 -9.24 -4.10
C GLU A 119 18.59 -7.83 -3.66
N TYR A 120 18.42 -7.54 -2.37
CA TYR A 120 18.81 -6.28 -1.74
C TYR A 120 19.29 -6.51 -0.31
N THR A 121 20.00 -5.54 0.27
CA THR A 121 20.26 -5.50 1.71
C THR A 121 20.21 -4.07 2.21
N THR A 122 19.43 -3.84 3.26
CA THR A 122 19.30 -2.54 3.93
C THR A 122 20.32 -2.37 5.07
N LEU A 123 20.91 -3.49 5.53
CA LEU A 123 21.96 -3.53 6.55
C LEU A 123 23.37 -3.41 5.94
N PRO A 124 24.31 -2.73 6.62
CA PRO A 124 25.71 -2.63 6.18
C PRO A 124 26.39 -3.99 5.92
N PRO A 125 27.11 -4.16 4.78
CA PRO A 125 27.19 -3.22 3.67
C PRO A 125 25.87 -3.19 2.90
N ALA A 126 25.15 -2.07 2.99
CA ALA A 126 23.87 -1.90 2.32
C ALA A 126 24.10 -1.92 0.82
N LYS A 127 23.20 -2.57 0.08
CA LYS A 127 23.24 -2.65 -1.36
C LYS A 127 21.89 -2.19 -1.88
N PRO A 128 21.85 -1.31 -2.90
CA PRO A 128 20.62 -1.08 -3.63
C PRO A 128 20.06 -2.43 -4.12
N PRO A 129 18.76 -2.52 -4.43
CA PRO A 129 18.28 -3.59 -5.27
C PRO A 129 18.96 -3.38 -6.61
N THR A 130 20.15 -3.94 -6.78
CA THR A 130 21.02 -3.93 -7.97
C THR A 130 22.42 -4.45 -7.67
N ALA A 131 22.55 -5.77 -7.75
CA ALA A 131 23.69 -6.32 -8.48
C ALA A 131 23.23 -7.24 -9.64
N SER A 132 21.93 -7.50 -9.76
CA SER A 132 21.33 -8.35 -10.79
C SER A 132 19.87 -7.97 -11.01
N GLU A 133 19.37 -8.19 -12.23
CA GLU A 133 17.93 -8.25 -12.52
C GLU A 133 17.20 -9.14 -11.51
N PRO A 134 15.96 -8.81 -11.09
CA PRO A 134 15.21 -9.66 -10.20
C PRO A 134 15.15 -11.06 -10.76
N LYS A 135 15.59 -12.04 -9.97
CA LYS A 135 15.70 -13.41 -10.43
C LYS A 135 14.30 -13.96 -10.68
N LEU A 136 13.99 -14.28 -11.93
CA LEU A 136 12.74 -14.94 -12.28
C LEU A 136 12.65 -16.28 -11.55
N LEU A 137 11.63 -16.43 -10.71
CA LEU A 137 11.32 -17.68 -10.02
C LEU A 137 10.29 -18.50 -10.80
N LYS A 138 9.27 -17.82 -11.35
CA LYS A 138 8.15 -18.47 -12.04
C LYS A 138 7.49 -17.51 -13.01
N ARG A 139 7.04 -18.04 -14.15
CA ARG A 139 6.11 -17.39 -15.08
C ARG A 139 4.88 -18.26 -15.22
N ILE A 140 3.70 -17.66 -15.16
CA ILE A 140 2.42 -18.31 -15.42
C ILE A 140 1.70 -17.49 -16.48
N GLU A 141 1.28 -18.15 -17.55
CA GLU A 141 0.40 -17.55 -18.55
C GLU A 141 -1.05 -17.75 -18.11
N LEU A 142 -1.79 -16.64 -18.13
CA LEU A 142 -3.18 -16.56 -17.75
C LEU A 142 -3.98 -16.22 -19.01
N PRO A 143 -4.62 -17.21 -19.67
CA PRO A 143 -5.46 -16.97 -20.84
C PRO A 143 -6.79 -16.38 -20.37
N ILE A 144 -6.78 -15.08 -20.08
CA ILE A 144 -7.90 -14.35 -19.48
C ILE A 144 -8.27 -13.19 -20.41
N HIS A 145 -9.45 -13.32 -21.00
CA HIS A 145 -10.10 -12.23 -21.74
C HIS A 145 -10.51 -11.13 -20.77
N GLY A 146 -9.76 -10.03 -20.75
CA GLY A 146 -10.04 -8.89 -19.88
C GLY A 146 -8.80 -8.09 -19.53
N ARG A 147 -9.02 -6.99 -18.82
CA ARG A 147 -7.96 -6.14 -18.30
C ARG A 147 -7.92 -6.24 -16.78
N PHE A 148 -6.74 -6.51 -16.23
CA PHE A 148 -6.54 -6.39 -14.79
C PHE A 148 -6.38 -4.92 -14.37
N GLU A 149 -6.99 -4.57 -13.24
CA GLU A 149 -7.04 -3.18 -12.75
C GLU A 149 -6.36 -3.00 -11.40
N ASP A 150 -6.33 -4.05 -10.58
CA ASP A 150 -5.73 -4.02 -9.25
C ASP A 150 -5.30 -5.43 -8.84
N ILE A 151 -4.25 -5.55 -8.04
CA ILE A 151 -3.81 -6.81 -7.44
C ILE A 151 -3.40 -6.62 -5.98
N ILE A 152 -3.69 -7.62 -5.16
CA ILE A 152 -3.23 -7.69 -3.78
C ILE A 152 -2.93 -9.14 -3.39
N TYR A 153 -1.85 -9.33 -2.65
CA TYR A 153 -1.47 -10.66 -2.15
C TYR A 153 -1.85 -10.84 -0.69
N ALA A 154 -2.60 -11.89 -0.40
CA ALA A 154 -3.01 -12.29 0.94
C ALA A 154 -2.03 -13.33 1.50
N SER A 155 -1.04 -12.86 2.26
CA SER A 155 0.13 -13.66 2.68
C SER A 155 -0.14 -14.89 3.53
N HIS A 156 -1.17 -14.88 4.38
CA HIS A 156 -1.42 -16.01 5.28
C HIS A 156 -2.17 -17.15 4.60
N THR A 157 -2.91 -16.83 3.52
CA THR A 157 -3.65 -17.80 2.71
C THR A 157 -2.97 -18.07 1.37
N ASP A 158 -1.78 -17.48 1.15
CA ASP A 158 -0.99 -17.58 -0.07
C ASP A 158 -1.82 -17.36 -1.35
N THR A 159 -2.68 -16.33 -1.32
CA THR A 159 -3.66 -16.08 -2.38
C THR A 159 -3.41 -14.74 -3.04
N LEU A 160 -3.16 -14.75 -4.34
CA LEU A 160 -3.25 -13.56 -5.17
C LEU A 160 -4.71 -13.26 -5.47
N VAL A 161 -5.13 -12.04 -5.17
CA VAL A 161 -6.44 -11.51 -5.53
C VAL A 161 -6.23 -10.43 -6.57
N ALA A 162 -7.03 -10.44 -7.63
CA ALA A 162 -6.95 -9.46 -8.69
C ALA A 162 -8.35 -9.01 -9.14
N VAL A 163 -8.49 -7.74 -9.51
CA VAL A 163 -9.70 -7.21 -10.16
C VAL A 163 -9.53 -7.31 -11.67
N ILE A 164 -10.48 -7.97 -12.33
CA ILE A 164 -10.54 -8.06 -13.80
C ILE A 164 -11.74 -7.26 -14.29
N LYS A 165 -11.55 -6.46 -15.33
CA LYS A 165 -12.63 -5.87 -16.14
C LYS A 165 -12.73 -6.57 -17.49
N THR A 166 -13.94 -6.95 -17.88
CA THR A 166 -14.25 -7.57 -19.16
C THR A 166 -15.38 -6.82 -19.87
N GLY A 167 -15.51 -6.98 -21.18
CA GLY A 167 -16.56 -6.34 -21.98
C GLY A 167 -16.14 -5.01 -22.63
N THR A 168 -17.08 -4.38 -23.33
CA THR A 168 -16.87 -3.07 -23.99
C THR A 168 -17.05 -1.93 -22.98
N PRO A 169 -16.55 -0.71 -23.26
CA PRO A 169 -16.77 0.46 -22.40
C PRO A 169 -18.24 0.70 -22.00
N GLU A 170 -19.18 0.30 -22.87
CA GLU A 170 -20.62 0.42 -22.67
C GLU A 170 -21.22 -0.71 -21.80
N TYR A 171 -20.59 -1.88 -21.77
CA TYR A 171 -21.06 -3.08 -21.05
C TYR A 171 -19.92 -3.72 -20.25
N GLN A 172 -19.23 -2.91 -19.43
CA GLN A 172 -18.15 -3.40 -18.60
C GLN A 172 -18.69 -4.24 -17.43
N THR A 173 -18.07 -5.41 -17.24
CA THR A 173 -18.29 -6.25 -16.08
C THR A 173 -16.96 -6.34 -15.33
N SER A 174 -16.99 -6.12 -14.01
CA SER A 174 -15.82 -6.41 -13.18
C SER A 174 -15.97 -7.77 -12.51
N GLY A 175 -14.87 -8.41 -12.16
CA GLY A 175 -14.82 -9.66 -11.41
C GLY A 175 -13.59 -9.71 -10.50
N LEU A 176 -13.63 -10.62 -9.52
CA LEU A 176 -12.47 -10.95 -8.69
C LEU A 176 -11.88 -12.28 -9.16
N PHE A 177 -10.58 -12.27 -9.43
CA PHE A 177 -9.77 -13.44 -9.69
C PHE A 177 -8.98 -13.79 -8.44
N LEU A 178 -9.09 -15.04 -8.00
CA LEU A 178 -8.40 -15.56 -6.83
C LEU A 178 -7.53 -16.73 -7.26
N SER A 179 -6.23 -16.65 -7.02
CA SER A 179 -5.30 -17.70 -7.40
C SER A 179 -4.34 -18.00 -6.25
N PRO A 180 -4.27 -19.26 -5.76
CA PRO A 180 -3.22 -19.63 -4.82
C PRO A 180 -1.85 -19.55 -5.51
N LEU A 181 -0.90 -18.81 -4.93
CA LEU A 181 0.45 -18.70 -5.50
C LEU A 181 1.37 -19.88 -5.15
N GLY A 182 0.97 -20.70 -4.18
CA GLY A 182 1.48 -22.03 -3.80
C GLY A 182 2.74 -22.54 -4.50
N ASN A 183 3.71 -22.98 -3.69
CA ASN A 183 4.87 -23.74 -4.16
C ASN A 183 4.44 -24.93 -5.06
N ARG A 184 4.57 -24.78 -6.39
CA ARG A 184 4.65 -25.88 -7.39
C ARG A 184 3.41 -26.79 -7.60
N SER A 185 2.36 -26.32 -8.28
CA SER A 185 1.49 -27.13 -9.19
C SER A 185 0.24 -26.31 -9.55
N VAL A 186 0.05 -25.91 -10.82
CA VAL A 186 -0.86 -26.57 -11.77
C VAL A 186 -2.26 -26.74 -11.20
N ASN A 187 -3.07 -25.69 -11.33
CA ASN A 187 -4.42 -25.71 -11.92
C ASN A 187 -5.08 -24.33 -11.73
N VAL A 188 -4.60 -23.34 -12.50
CA VAL A 188 -5.29 -22.05 -12.66
C VAL A 188 -6.68 -22.24 -13.29
N ILE A 189 -6.92 -23.39 -13.94
CA ILE A 189 -8.09 -23.65 -14.78
C ILE A 189 -9.22 -24.37 -14.02
N GLU A 190 -8.96 -25.03 -12.88
CA GLU A 190 -10.00 -25.84 -12.21
C GLU A 190 -10.63 -25.19 -10.96
N ASP A 191 -10.11 -24.06 -10.49
CA ASP A 191 -10.73 -23.25 -9.42
C ASP A 191 -11.63 -22.12 -9.98
N GLN A 192 -12.16 -22.30 -11.20
CA GLN A 192 -13.36 -21.59 -11.69
C GLN A 192 -14.57 -21.70 -10.75
N ARG A 193 -14.46 -22.55 -9.70
CA ARG A 193 -15.45 -22.73 -8.65
C ARG A 193 -15.32 -21.77 -7.47
N VAL A 194 -14.34 -20.85 -7.42
CA VAL A 194 -14.44 -19.71 -6.50
C VAL A 194 -15.43 -18.69 -7.07
N ASN A 195 -16.68 -19.14 -7.06
CA ASN A 195 -17.93 -18.40 -7.05
C ASN A 195 -18.28 -17.54 -8.27
N GLU A 196 -19.05 -18.17 -9.17
CA GLU A 196 -20.16 -17.57 -9.94
C GLU A 196 -21.10 -16.64 -9.10
N GLN A 197 -20.89 -16.44 -7.79
CA GLN A 197 -21.65 -15.47 -7.01
C GLN A 197 -21.27 -14.01 -7.26
N VAL A 198 -20.09 -13.73 -7.81
CA VAL A 198 -19.69 -12.35 -8.17
C VAL A 198 -19.38 -12.18 -9.65
N SER A 199 -19.12 -13.29 -10.34
CA SER A 199 -19.02 -13.38 -11.78
C SER A 199 -20.40 -13.66 -12.39
N ALA A 200 -21.28 -12.65 -12.52
CA ALA A 200 -22.42 -12.67 -13.45
C ALA A 200 -23.31 -11.41 -13.49
N GLN A 201 -23.09 -10.39 -12.65
CA GLN A 201 -23.90 -9.16 -12.74
C GLN A 201 -23.12 -8.08 -13.51
N SER A 202 -23.51 -7.90 -14.78
CA SER A 202 -23.10 -6.75 -15.58
C SER A 202 -23.27 -5.46 -14.79
N GLY A 203 -22.26 -4.58 -14.80
CA GLY A 203 -22.33 -3.29 -14.14
C GLY A 203 -21.92 -3.26 -12.67
N ILE A 204 -21.27 -4.28 -12.09
CA ILE A 204 -20.61 -4.13 -10.77
C ILE A 204 -19.13 -3.73 -10.97
N VAL A 205 -18.65 -2.79 -10.15
CA VAL A 205 -17.26 -2.32 -10.09
C VAL A 205 -16.69 -2.57 -8.70
N PHE A 206 -15.56 -3.30 -8.63
CA PHE A 206 -14.80 -3.52 -7.40
C PHE A 206 -13.77 -2.42 -7.20
N ARG A 207 -13.62 -1.92 -5.96
CA ARG A 207 -12.68 -0.87 -5.57
C ARG A 207 -12.14 -1.12 -4.16
N ASP A 208 -11.09 -0.37 -3.83
CA ASP A 208 -10.48 -0.30 -2.49
C ASP A 208 -10.15 -1.67 -1.88
N LEU A 209 -9.47 -2.54 -2.63
CA LEU A 209 -9.10 -3.86 -2.16
C LEU A 209 -8.04 -3.77 -1.06
N VAL A 210 -8.31 -4.39 0.09
CA VAL A 210 -7.37 -4.52 1.19
C VAL A 210 -7.41 -5.92 1.80
N THR A 211 -6.28 -6.39 2.34
CA THR A 211 -6.19 -7.71 2.99
C THR A 211 -5.38 -7.63 4.27
N ASN A 212 -5.74 -8.47 5.25
CA ASN A 212 -4.90 -8.77 6.42
C ASN A 212 -4.19 -10.14 6.27
N GLY A 213 -4.18 -10.70 5.06
CA GLY A 213 -3.59 -11.99 4.73
C GLY A 213 -4.56 -13.18 4.82
N THR A 214 -5.62 -13.08 5.62
CA THR A 214 -6.64 -14.14 5.77
C THR A 214 -8.01 -13.73 5.28
N HIS A 215 -8.31 -12.44 5.27
CA HIS A 215 -9.55 -11.87 4.80
C HIS A 215 -9.27 -10.82 3.74
N LEU A 216 -10.17 -10.70 2.78
CA LEU A 216 -10.23 -9.63 1.80
C LEU A 216 -11.42 -8.74 2.16
N VAL A 217 -11.20 -7.43 2.19
CA VAL A 217 -12.26 -6.42 2.27
C VAL A 217 -12.13 -5.50 1.07
N PHE A 218 -13.27 -5.15 0.48
CA PHE A 218 -13.33 -4.31 -0.70
C PHE A 218 -14.70 -3.65 -0.78
N THR A 219 -14.81 -2.65 -1.64
CA THR A 219 -16.09 -2.02 -1.95
C THR A 219 -16.57 -2.45 -3.32
N ALA A 220 -17.88 -2.64 -3.47
CA ALA A 220 -18.49 -3.01 -4.74
C ALA A 220 -19.65 -2.09 -5.02
N ALA A 221 -19.72 -1.56 -6.23
CA ALA A 221 -20.69 -0.55 -6.61
C ALA A 221 -21.36 -0.92 -7.93
N SER A 222 -22.67 -0.67 -8.04
CA SER A 222 -23.37 -0.79 -9.32
C SER A 222 -23.10 0.48 -10.14
N GLN A 223 -22.60 0.33 -11.36
CA GLN A 223 -22.55 1.38 -12.36
C GLN A 223 -23.96 1.93 -12.55
N SER A 224 -24.15 3.19 -12.18
CA SER A 224 -25.36 3.94 -12.50
C SER A 224 -25.20 4.48 -13.91
N SER A 225 -26.13 4.17 -14.82
CA SER A 225 -26.21 4.79 -16.15
C SER A 225 -26.57 6.27 -16.09
N ASP A 226 -27.14 6.71 -14.97
CA ASP A 226 -27.56 8.09 -14.74
C ASP A 226 -26.55 8.82 -13.85
N SER A 227 -26.50 10.15 -13.92
CA SER A 227 -25.67 11.05 -13.10
C SER A 227 -25.95 11.01 -11.59
N SER A 228 -26.65 9.98 -11.10
CA SER A 228 -26.80 9.72 -9.69
C SER A 228 -25.46 9.25 -9.09
N PRO A 229 -25.08 9.71 -7.89
CA PRO A 229 -23.83 9.25 -7.26
C PRO A 229 -23.87 7.73 -7.11
N GLU A 230 -22.78 7.05 -7.42
CA GLU A 230 -22.69 5.57 -7.41
C GLU A 230 -22.88 5.02 -5.99
N GLN A 231 -23.73 3.99 -5.78
CA GLN A 231 -23.87 3.35 -4.45
C GLN A 231 -22.85 2.24 -4.35
N SER A 232 -22.06 2.25 -3.28
CA SER A 232 -21.09 1.20 -3.00
C SER A 232 -21.38 0.56 -1.66
N ASP A 233 -21.23 -0.77 -1.61
CA ASP A 233 -21.39 -1.59 -0.43
C ASP A 233 -20.02 -2.08 0.05
N LEU A 234 -19.91 -2.40 1.34
CA LEU A 234 -18.69 -2.95 1.92
C LEU A 234 -18.81 -4.47 2.03
N TRP A 235 -17.87 -5.18 1.44
CA TRP A 235 -17.85 -6.64 1.39
C TRP A 235 -16.67 -7.21 2.16
N ILE A 236 -16.85 -8.40 2.72
CA ILE A 236 -15.78 -9.17 3.34
C ILE A 236 -15.81 -10.62 2.84
N LEU A 237 -14.63 -11.14 2.53
CA LEU A 237 -14.42 -12.53 2.12
C LEU A 237 -13.36 -13.17 3.01
N ASP A 238 -13.68 -14.33 3.58
CA ASP A 238 -12.73 -15.17 4.31
C ASP A 238 -11.98 -16.06 3.31
N LEU A 239 -10.69 -15.80 3.13
CA LEU A 239 -9.86 -16.51 2.16
C LEU A 239 -9.43 -17.90 2.66
N ASN A 240 -9.55 -18.20 3.96
CA ASN A 240 -9.32 -19.54 4.49
C ASN A 240 -10.48 -20.50 4.20
N ASN A 241 -11.67 -19.96 3.95
CA ASN A 241 -12.88 -20.75 3.74
C ASN A 241 -13.59 -20.28 2.46
N ARG A 242 -12.95 -20.58 1.33
CA ARG A 242 -13.41 -20.18 -0.02
C ARG A 242 -14.79 -20.75 -0.40
N ASP A 243 -15.21 -21.82 0.26
CA ASP A 243 -16.53 -22.43 0.06
C ASP A 243 -17.66 -21.62 0.72
N ARG A 244 -17.34 -20.66 1.61
CA ARG A 244 -18.35 -19.77 2.17
C ARG A 244 -18.75 -18.71 1.14
N PRO A 245 -20.07 -18.48 0.97
CA PRO A 245 -20.53 -17.43 0.10
C PRO A 245 -20.04 -16.07 0.60
N MET A 246 -19.68 -15.21 -0.35
CA MET A 246 -19.27 -13.85 -0.06
C MET A 246 -20.43 -13.10 0.62
N GLY A 247 -20.11 -12.36 1.67
CA GLY A 247 -21.09 -11.60 2.43
C GLY A 247 -20.92 -10.11 2.23
N VAL A 248 -22.04 -9.42 2.00
CA VAL A 248 -22.11 -7.98 2.27
C VAL A 248 -21.85 -7.79 3.76
N PHE A 249 -20.73 -7.13 4.08
CA PHE A 249 -20.41 -6.81 5.46
C PHE A 249 -21.29 -5.65 5.95
N ARG A 250 -21.41 -4.58 5.16
CA ARG A 250 -22.28 -3.44 5.46
C ARG A 250 -22.92 -2.87 4.19
N TRP A 251 -24.18 -2.47 4.32
CA TRP A 251 -24.99 -1.82 3.30
C TRP A 251 -25.91 -0.80 3.94
N GLN A 252 -26.11 0.33 3.27
CA GLN A 252 -27.10 1.32 3.65
C GLN A 252 -27.55 2.11 2.42
N ALA A 253 -28.86 2.16 2.18
CA ALA A 253 -29.44 2.93 1.08
C ALA A 253 -29.06 4.42 1.16
N GLY A 254 -28.63 5.00 0.03
CA GLY A 254 -28.23 6.41 -0.05
C GLY A 254 -26.86 6.72 0.56
N VAL A 255 -26.09 5.72 0.94
CA VAL A 255 -24.73 5.85 1.48
C VAL A 255 -23.76 5.06 0.61
N SER A 256 -22.58 5.62 0.39
CA SER A 256 -21.48 4.95 -0.32
C SER A 256 -20.36 4.61 0.66
N PHE A 257 -19.96 3.34 0.70
CA PHE A 257 -18.84 2.84 1.50
C PHE A 257 -17.53 2.93 0.70
N ARG A 258 -16.44 3.38 1.31
CA ARG A 258 -15.14 3.56 0.65
C ARG A 258 -13.96 3.43 1.61
N ALA A 259 -12.78 3.22 1.03
CA ALA A 259 -11.49 3.19 1.70
C ALA A 259 -11.42 2.35 3.00
N PRO A 260 -11.84 1.06 2.96
CA PRO A 260 -11.57 0.14 4.05
C PRO A 260 -10.07 0.01 4.34
N ALA A 261 -9.73 -0.21 5.60
CA ALA A 261 -8.37 -0.51 6.05
C ALA A 261 -8.40 -1.49 7.22
N PHE A 262 -7.56 -2.52 7.16
CA PHE A 262 -7.36 -3.45 8.26
C PHE A 262 -6.40 -2.90 9.32
N GLY A 263 -6.76 -3.10 10.58
CA GLY A 263 -5.89 -2.87 11.73
C GLY A 263 -5.49 -4.18 12.41
N VAL A 264 -4.87 -4.05 13.58
CA VAL A 264 -4.39 -5.19 14.38
C VAL A 264 -5.57 -6.01 14.92
N GLY A 265 -5.42 -7.32 14.98
CA GLY A 265 -6.41 -8.21 15.60
C GLY A 265 -7.73 -8.32 14.82
N GLY A 266 -7.73 -7.96 13.54
CA GLY A 266 -8.93 -8.02 12.69
C GLY A 266 -9.87 -6.82 12.85
N THR A 267 -9.40 -5.74 13.47
CA THR A 267 -10.13 -4.46 13.41
C THR A 267 -10.21 -3.95 11.99
N LEU A 268 -11.28 -3.23 11.68
CA LEU A 268 -11.51 -2.66 10.35
C LEU A 268 -11.93 -1.20 10.52
N ALA A 269 -11.35 -0.30 9.72
CA ALA A 269 -11.86 1.05 9.56
C ALA A 269 -12.37 1.24 8.13
N TRP A 270 -13.34 2.13 7.94
CA TRP A 270 -13.80 2.56 6.61
C TRP A 270 -14.42 3.95 6.69
N LEU A 271 -14.74 4.49 5.51
CA LEU A 271 -15.46 5.74 5.36
C LEU A 271 -16.84 5.47 4.74
N THR A 272 -17.82 6.26 5.15
CA THR A 272 -19.14 6.33 4.53
C THR A 272 -19.41 7.74 4.05
N GLU A 273 -19.98 7.90 2.87
CA GLU A 273 -20.41 9.18 2.30
C GLU A 273 -21.93 9.20 2.11
N ASP A 274 -22.62 10.17 2.72
CA ASP A 274 -24.05 10.40 2.50
C ASP A 274 -24.25 11.12 1.16
N LYS A 275 -24.92 10.47 0.22
CA LYS A 275 -25.12 11.00 -1.14
C LYS A 275 -25.96 12.26 -1.20
N LYS A 276 -26.77 12.56 -0.18
CA LYS A 276 -27.64 13.74 -0.18
C LYS A 276 -26.87 15.03 0.10
N ASN A 277 -25.78 14.93 0.86
CA ASN A 277 -25.06 16.11 1.37
C ASN A 277 -23.52 15.99 1.25
N GLY A 278 -23.00 14.88 0.73
CA GLY A 278 -21.57 14.62 0.59
C GLY A 278 -20.83 14.44 1.91
N ARG A 279 -21.53 14.29 3.03
CA ARG A 279 -20.90 14.21 4.35
C ARG A 279 -20.21 12.87 4.51
N VAL A 280 -18.91 12.93 4.81
CA VAL A 280 -18.10 11.75 5.10
C VAL A 280 -18.03 11.50 6.61
N GLN A 281 -18.18 10.23 6.99
CA GLN A 281 -18.07 9.74 8.35
C GLN A 281 -17.09 8.56 8.41
N SER A 282 -16.16 8.60 9.35
CA SER A 282 -15.26 7.47 9.63
C SER A 282 -15.89 6.50 10.62
N TRP A 283 -15.69 5.20 10.39
CA TRP A 283 -16.20 4.11 11.21
C TRP A 283 -15.07 3.14 11.58
N ILE A 284 -15.23 2.51 12.74
CA ILE A 284 -14.36 1.43 13.21
C ILE A 284 -15.22 0.24 13.62
N TYR A 285 -14.81 -0.96 13.23
CA TYR A 285 -15.24 -2.24 13.77
C TYR A 285 -14.13 -2.82 14.65
N ASP A 286 -14.43 -3.05 15.92
CA ASP A 286 -13.46 -3.53 16.93
C ASP A 286 -13.40 -5.06 17.07
N GLY A 287 -14.01 -5.80 16.14
CA GLY A 287 -14.18 -7.25 16.24
C GLY A 287 -15.48 -7.69 16.90
N LYS A 288 -16.25 -6.76 17.49
CA LYS A 288 -17.56 -7.05 18.09
C LYS A 288 -18.65 -6.14 17.57
N THR A 289 -18.37 -4.84 17.50
CA THR A 289 -19.34 -3.82 17.09
C THR A 289 -18.68 -2.77 16.24
N ASP A 290 -19.46 -2.20 15.34
CA ASP A 290 -19.08 -1.01 14.60
C ASP A 290 -19.62 0.27 15.26
N TYR A 291 -18.82 1.33 15.22
CA TYR A 291 -19.18 2.63 15.76
C TYR A 291 -18.56 3.77 14.94
N PRO A 292 -19.22 4.94 14.87
CA PRO A 292 -18.67 6.10 14.19
C PRO A 292 -17.58 6.75 15.04
N VAL A 293 -16.48 7.14 14.40
CA VAL A 293 -15.43 7.96 15.03
C VAL A 293 -15.92 9.39 15.14
N LYS A 294 -16.14 9.85 16.37
CA LYS A 294 -16.58 11.24 16.65
C LYS A 294 -15.37 12.17 16.57
N LEU A 295 -15.23 12.90 15.47
CA LEU A 295 -14.14 13.86 15.29
C LEU A 295 -14.53 15.24 15.84
N LYS A 296 -13.66 15.82 16.68
CA LYS A 296 -13.83 17.15 17.26
C LYS A 296 -13.36 18.21 16.27
N ASN A 297 -14.19 19.22 16.00
CA ASN A 297 -13.86 20.39 15.17
C ASN A 297 -13.29 20.04 13.78
N PHE A 298 -13.63 18.88 13.22
CA PHE A 298 -13.10 18.43 11.94
C PHE A 298 -14.09 18.70 10.82
N GLY A 299 -13.88 19.81 10.10
CA GLY A 299 -14.73 20.25 9.00
C GLY A 299 -14.29 19.74 7.62
N LEU A 300 -13.34 18.80 7.57
CA LEU A 300 -12.77 18.29 6.33
C LEU A 300 -13.31 16.90 5.98
N SER A 301 -13.11 16.47 4.74
CA SER A 301 -13.63 15.21 4.19
C SER A 301 -12.50 14.20 3.93
N PRO A 302 -12.35 13.16 4.77
CA PRO A 302 -11.34 12.12 4.56
C PRO A 302 -11.57 11.35 3.25
N GLU A 303 -10.49 11.00 2.57
CA GLU A 303 -10.47 10.16 1.37
C GLU A 303 -9.99 8.74 1.65
N LYS A 304 -9.01 8.57 2.56
CA LYS A 304 -8.49 7.25 2.94
C LYS A 304 -8.32 7.11 4.45
N THR A 305 -8.40 5.86 4.91
CA THR A 305 -8.01 5.46 6.28
C THR A 305 -6.76 4.61 6.21
N ILE A 306 -5.82 4.81 7.14
CA ILE A 306 -4.58 4.03 7.23
C ILE A 306 -4.40 3.67 8.71
N TRP A 307 -4.34 2.38 9.02
CA TRP A 307 -4.04 1.94 10.38
C TRP A 307 -2.54 2.00 10.66
N ALA A 308 -2.18 2.42 11.87
CA ALA A 308 -0.85 2.12 12.38
C ALA A 308 -0.69 0.61 12.57
N LYS A 309 0.48 0.07 12.22
CA LYS A 309 0.77 -1.36 12.33
C LYS A 309 0.74 -1.89 13.76
N ASN A 310 0.92 -1.02 14.76
CA ASN A 310 0.77 -1.37 16.19
C ASN A 310 -0.69 -1.26 16.68
N GLY A 311 -1.60 -0.71 15.86
CA GLY A 311 -3.02 -0.53 16.19
C GLY A 311 -3.30 0.63 17.16
N GLU A 312 -2.30 1.44 17.50
CA GLU A 312 -2.44 2.54 18.47
C GLU A 312 -2.92 3.85 17.85
N ALA A 313 -2.89 3.92 16.51
CA ALA A 313 -3.34 5.07 15.77
C ALA A 313 -4.09 4.73 14.48
N LEU A 314 -4.92 5.67 14.07
CA LEU A 314 -5.59 5.72 12.77
C LEU A 314 -5.23 7.05 12.09
N TYR A 315 -4.80 6.97 10.84
CA TYR A 315 -4.51 8.13 10.01
C TYR A 315 -5.62 8.37 9.00
N LEU A 316 -5.99 9.62 8.81
CA LEU A 316 -6.94 10.06 7.80
C LEU A 316 -6.20 10.88 6.74
N LEU A 317 -6.15 10.35 5.50
CA LEU A 317 -5.73 11.17 4.37
C LEU A 317 -6.92 12.02 3.93
N THR A 318 -6.75 13.33 3.94
CA THR A 318 -7.86 14.28 3.82
C THR A 318 -7.51 15.40 2.86
N THR A 319 -8.45 15.77 1.99
CA THR A 319 -8.32 16.92 1.10
C THR A 319 -8.77 18.20 1.80
N ASP A 320 -7.88 19.18 1.85
CA ASP A 320 -8.18 20.56 2.22
C ASP A 320 -8.66 21.29 0.96
N ALA A 321 -9.98 21.45 0.86
CA ALA A 321 -10.63 22.03 -0.33
C ALA A 321 -10.16 23.47 -0.62
N ASP A 322 -9.83 24.25 0.42
CA ASP A 322 -9.40 25.64 0.27
C ASP A 322 -7.96 25.74 -0.25
N LYS A 323 -7.14 24.72 0.01
CA LYS A 323 -5.73 24.69 -0.38
C LYS A 323 -5.45 23.80 -1.60
N ALA A 324 -6.45 23.05 -2.07
CA ALA A 324 -6.27 21.96 -3.04
C ALA A 324 -5.12 21.03 -2.65
N GLN A 325 -4.93 20.79 -1.35
CA GLN A 325 -3.82 20.00 -0.80
C GLN A 325 -4.36 18.82 0.01
N LYS A 326 -3.72 17.66 -0.15
CA LYS A 326 -4.00 16.48 0.67
C LYS A 326 -3.01 16.39 1.82
N SER A 327 -3.52 16.15 3.02
CA SER A 327 -2.72 16.06 4.24
C SER A 327 -3.13 14.87 5.08
N LEU A 328 -2.19 14.35 5.87
CA LEU A 328 -2.46 13.31 6.85
C LEU A 328 -2.88 13.93 8.18
N TYR A 329 -3.91 13.35 8.79
CA TYR A 329 -4.32 13.65 10.15
C TYR A 329 -4.17 12.40 11.01
N HIS A 330 -3.48 12.54 12.13
CA HIS A 330 -3.26 11.50 13.10
C HIS A 330 -4.38 11.48 14.15
N LEU A 331 -4.92 10.30 14.43
CA LEU A 331 -5.86 10.02 15.51
C LEU A 331 -5.29 8.90 16.38
N PHE A 332 -5.27 9.09 17.69
CA PHE A 332 -5.15 7.96 18.61
C PHE A 332 -6.34 7.04 18.44
N THR A 333 -6.11 5.72 18.50
CA THR A 333 -7.15 4.72 18.24
C THR A 333 -8.40 4.98 19.09
N PRO A 334 -9.52 5.37 18.46
CA PRO A 334 -10.74 5.69 19.19
C PRO A 334 -11.37 4.42 19.76
N SER A 335 -11.89 4.48 20.98
CA SER A 335 -12.80 3.45 21.52
C SER A 335 -14.27 3.90 21.45
N SER A 336 -15.22 2.96 21.39
CA SER A 336 -16.65 3.20 21.16
C SER A 336 -17.35 4.17 22.15
N GLY A 337 -16.77 4.39 23.33
CA GLY A 337 -17.26 5.33 24.35
C GLY A 337 -16.41 6.58 24.56
N SER A 338 -15.36 6.78 23.75
CA SER A 338 -14.42 7.90 23.94
C SER A 338 -15.09 9.26 23.69
N PRO A 339 -14.64 10.34 24.35
CA PRO A 339 -15.00 11.69 23.93
C PRO A 339 -14.58 11.94 22.48
N PRO A 340 -15.13 12.99 21.82
CA PRO A 340 -14.72 13.37 20.48
C PRO A 340 -13.19 13.50 20.36
N VAL A 341 -12.62 12.81 19.38
CA VAL A 341 -11.17 12.74 19.13
C VAL A 341 -10.76 13.98 18.34
N GLU A 342 -9.70 14.64 18.79
CA GLU A 342 -9.13 15.80 18.11
C GLU A 342 -8.14 15.34 17.04
N PRO A 343 -8.41 15.56 15.74
CA PRO A 343 -7.50 15.18 14.67
C PRO A 343 -6.31 16.11 14.63
N ILE A 344 -5.10 15.55 14.66
CA ILE A 344 -3.88 16.35 14.65
C ILE A 344 -3.26 16.28 13.25
N ARG A 345 -3.13 17.41 12.58
CA ARG A 345 -2.52 17.45 11.24
C ARG A 345 -1.03 17.12 11.36
N ILE A 346 -0.57 16.14 10.58
CA ILE A 346 0.87 15.92 10.38
C ILE A 346 1.36 17.02 9.42
N PRO A 347 2.40 17.78 9.76
CA PRO A 347 3.00 18.74 8.84
C PRO A 347 3.31 18.08 7.50
N SER A 348 3.11 18.81 6.40
CA SER A 348 3.53 18.36 5.07
C SER A 348 3.81 19.58 4.21
N ASN A 349 4.97 19.60 3.57
CA ASN A 349 5.33 20.60 2.56
C ASN A 349 4.89 20.07 1.19
N GLY A 350 3.61 20.21 0.85
CA GLY A 350 3.04 19.67 -0.39
C GLY A 350 1.84 18.75 -0.16
N THR A 351 1.40 18.11 -1.26
CA THR A 351 0.25 17.21 -1.32
C THR A 351 0.69 15.77 -1.14
N ILE A 352 0.03 15.04 -0.23
CA ILE A 352 0.26 13.59 -0.02
C ILE A 352 -0.81 12.81 -0.80
N ASP A 353 -0.44 12.07 -1.83
CA ASP A 353 -1.38 11.29 -2.65
C ASP A 353 -1.72 9.93 -2.05
N SER A 354 -0.73 9.30 -1.42
CA SER A 354 -0.89 8.00 -0.78
C SER A 354 0.14 7.83 0.33
N ALA A 355 -0.16 7.00 1.31
CA ALA A 355 0.77 6.62 2.36
C ALA A 355 0.43 5.24 2.93
N ILE A 356 1.45 4.54 3.41
CA ILE A 356 1.39 3.25 4.09
C ILE A 356 2.20 3.38 5.39
N HIS A 357 1.61 3.03 6.52
CA HIS A 357 2.34 2.99 7.79
C HIS A 357 3.25 1.76 7.82
N ILE A 358 4.56 1.95 8.03
CA ILE A 358 5.55 0.86 7.97
C ILE A 358 5.98 0.34 9.33
N GLY A 359 5.81 1.12 10.40
CA GLY A 359 6.16 0.72 11.76
C GLY A 359 6.40 1.91 12.67
N VAL A 360 6.66 1.60 13.95
CA VAL A 360 7.15 2.56 14.94
C VAL A 360 8.61 2.22 15.24
N THR A 361 9.49 3.20 15.21
CA THR A 361 10.93 3.00 15.47
C THR A 361 11.20 2.74 16.95
N PRO A 362 12.38 2.21 17.31
CA PRO A 362 12.78 2.10 18.72
C PRO A 362 12.85 3.44 19.48
N LEU A 363 12.94 4.56 18.75
CA LEU A 363 12.87 5.91 19.30
C LEU A 363 11.45 6.45 19.39
N ASP A 364 10.45 5.58 19.17
CA ASP A 364 9.03 5.88 19.30
C ASP A 364 8.55 6.92 18.26
N HIS A 365 8.98 6.74 17.01
CA HIS A 365 8.47 7.53 15.87
C HIS A 365 7.66 6.64 14.94
N ALA A 366 6.45 7.08 14.61
CA ALA A 366 5.64 6.45 13.58
C ALA A 366 6.15 6.83 12.20
N HIS A 367 6.41 5.82 11.37
CA HIS A 367 6.94 6.00 10.02
C HIS A 367 5.87 5.60 9.00
N LEU A 368 5.61 6.51 8.06
CA LEU A 368 4.81 6.27 6.88
C LEU A 368 5.67 6.45 5.64
N ILE A 369 5.47 5.60 4.63
CA ILE A 369 6.04 5.78 3.30
C ILE A 369 4.90 6.12 2.36
N GLY A 370 5.08 7.12 1.51
CA GLY A 370 4.00 7.59 0.65
C GLY A 370 4.46 8.36 -0.56
N VAL A 371 3.53 8.55 -1.51
CA VAL A 371 3.72 9.44 -2.65
C VAL A 371 3.30 10.84 -2.25
N LYS A 372 4.18 11.80 -2.50
CA LYS A 372 3.96 13.21 -2.21
C LYS A 372 4.59 14.06 -3.30
N GLU A 373 3.88 15.12 -3.68
CA GLU A 373 4.32 16.16 -4.61
C GLU A 373 4.41 17.53 -3.92
N ASP A 374 5.31 18.39 -4.40
CA ASP A 374 5.38 19.81 -4.03
C ASP A 374 5.49 20.67 -5.29
N ALA A 375 4.34 20.87 -5.94
CA ALA A 375 4.23 21.66 -7.16
C ALA A 375 4.83 23.08 -7.03
N ARG A 376 4.92 23.65 -5.82
CA ARG A 376 5.53 24.98 -5.62
C ARG A 376 7.05 24.97 -5.81
N LYS A 377 7.68 23.81 -5.64
CA LYS A 377 9.12 23.61 -5.83
C LYS A 377 9.47 22.98 -7.17
N GLY A 378 8.48 22.63 -7.99
CA GLY A 378 8.68 21.83 -9.21
C GLY A 378 8.80 20.32 -8.94
N GLU A 379 8.69 19.90 -7.67
CA GLU A 379 8.74 18.49 -7.28
C GLU A 379 7.41 17.82 -7.65
N GLY A 380 7.44 16.90 -8.61
CA GLY A 380 6.30 16.06 -8.97
C GLY A 380 6.09 14.93 -7.96
N LYS A 381 5.40 13.86 -8.37
CA LYS A 381 5.12 12.71 -7.51
C LYS A 381 6.37 11.91 -7.21
N GLU A 382 6.80 11.98 -5.96
CA GLU A 382 7.98 11.30 -5.44
C GLU A 382 7.63 10.44 -4.24
N LEU A 383 8.48 9.46 -3.93
CA LEU A 383 8.34 8.67 -2.72
C LEU A 383 9.02 9.37 -1.54
N TRP A 384 8.36 9.39 -0.39
CA TRP A 384 8.84 10.05 0.82
C TRP A 384 8.63 9.17 2.04
N VAL A 385 9.54 9.28 3.01
CA VAL A 385 9.29 8.89 4.40
C VAL A 385 8.71 10.09 5.13
N ILE A 386 7.63 9.88 5.86
CA ILE A 386 7.03 10.81 6.81
C ILE A 386 7.18 10.18 8.20
N SER A 387 7.98 10.80 9.06
CA SER A 387 8.22 10.37 10.43
C SER A 387 7.68 11.39 11.41
N HIS A 388 6.98 10.95 12.43
CA HIS A 388 6.56 11.83 13.53
C HIS A 388 6.42 11.08 14.85
N SER A 389 6.50 11.80 15.98
CA SER A 389 6.12 11.23 17.28
C SER A 389 4.62 10.89 17.29
N PRO A 390 4.22 9.66 17.66
CA PRO A 390 2.82 9.27 17.75
C PRO A 390 2.17 9.83 19.02
N HIS A 391 2.92 10.20 20.06
CA HIS A 391 2.35 10.61 21.35
C HIS A 391 2.35 12.12 21.60
N GLU A 392 3.12 12.86 20.82
CA GLU A 392 3.23 14.31 20.91
C GLU A 392 2.54 14.98 19.72
N ASP A 393 2.36 16.29 19.79
CA ASP A 393 1.92 17.06 18.63
C ASP A 393 2.98 16.89 17.51
N PRO A 394 2.61 16.30 16.35
CA PRO A 394 3.51 16.04 15.23
C PRO A 394 4.24 17.29 14.73
N THR A 395 3.76 18.50 15.04
CA THR A 395 4.45 19.74 14.66
C THR A 395 5.79 19.96 15.36
N TYR A 396 6.03 19.35 16.52
CA TYR A 396 7.26 19.54 17.29
C TYR A 396 8.35 18.51 16.98
N ASN A 397 7.99 17.36 16.42
CA ASN A 397 8.90 16.27 16.16
C ASN A 397 8.46 15.52 14.89
N TYR A 398 8.68 16.19 13.76
CA TYR A 398 8.37 15.70 12.42
C TYR A 398 9.60 15.79 11.53
N GLU A 399 9.80 14.74 10.73
CA GLU A 399 10.81 14.68 9.70
C GLU A 399 10.18 14.12 8.42
N ASN A 400 10.59 14.66 7.28
CA ASN A 400 10.31 14.04 5.99
C ASN A 400 11.57 13.92 5.15
N ILE A 401 11.75 12.74 4.58
CA ILE A 401 12.92 12.40 3.77
C ILE A 401 12.44 12.01 2.39
N ARG A 402 12.92 12.70 1.35
CA ARG A 402 12.67 12.35 -0.05
C ARG A 402 13.47 11.09 -0.36
N LEU A 403 12.81 10.05 -0.89
CA LEU A 403 13.42 8.77 -1.24
C LEU A 403 13.75 8.66 -2.72
N THR A 404 13.03 9.39 -3.59
CA THR A 404 13.24 9.36 -5.05
C THR A 404 13.36 10.77 -5.62
N HIS A 405 14.08 10.87 -6.74
CA HIS A 405 14.37 12.14 -7.42
C HIS A 405 14.13 11.98 -8.93
N PHE A 406 12.88 11.72 -9.33
CA PHE A 406 12.47 11.59 -10.74
C PHE A 406 12.18 12.95 -11.41
N THR A 407 11.89 13.97 -10.59
CA THR A 407 11.62 15.35 -10.99
C THR A 407 12.67 16.31 -10.42
N ASP A 408 12.94 17.39 -11.18
CA ASP A 408 13.98 18.39 -10.89
C ASP A 408 13.74 19.22 -9.62
#